data_AF-A0A9W6VRJ2-F1
#
_entry.id   AF-A0A9W6VRJ2-F1
#
_cell.length_a   1.000
_cell.length_b   1.000
_cell.length_c   1.000
_cell.angle_alpha   90.00
_cell.angle_beta   90.00
_cell.angle_gamma   90.00
#
_symmetry.space_group_name_H-M   'P 1'
#
loop_
_entity.id
_entity.type
_entity.pdbx_description
1 polymer ?
#
loop_
_entity_poly.entity_id
_entity_poly.type
_entity_poly.pdbx_seq_one_letter_code
_entity_poly.pdbx_strand_id
1 'polypeptide(L)' 'MRGKAELRRHSALGLELAPDLAFTEEALSSAPGGYALLYRRENGNRVLDVVELDSAGRAARVRAYYEQAQR' A
#
# COMPACT_ATOMS: atom_id res chain seq x y z
N MET A 1 2.14 11.95 0.67
CA MET A 1 2.93 11.59 1.85
C MET A 1 4.42 11.78 1.59
N ARG A 2 5.14 12.48 2.47
CA ARG A 2 6.57 12.78 2.38
C ARG A 2 7.30 12.24 3.60
N GLY A 3 7.59 10.94 3.58
CA GLY A 3 8.47 10.28 4.55
C GLY A 3 7.78 9.50 5.68
N LYS A 4 8.61 8.85 6.51
CA LYS A 4 8.17 7.82 7.47
C LYS A 4 7.23 8.34 8.57
N ALA A 5 7.41 9.57 9.03
CA ALA A 5 6.57 10.13 10.09
C ALA A 5 5.13 10.37 9.63
N GLU A 6 4.95 10.93 8.43
CA GLU A 6 3.63 11.13 7.85
C GLU A 6 2.97 9.80 7.51
N LEU A 7 3.74 8.84 6.95
CA LEU A 7 3.25 7.49 6.69
C LEU A 7 2.74 6.81 7.97
N ARG A 8 3.51 6.86 9.07
CA ARG A 8 3.08 6.26 10.34
C ARG A 8 1.80 6.87 10.88
N ARG A 9 1.65 8.20 10.81
CA ARG A 9 0.41 8.87 11.24
C ARG A 9 -0.77 8.47 10.37
N HIS A 10 -0.58 8.40 9.05
CA HIS A 10 -1.62 7.95 8.12
C HIS A 10 -2.04 6.51 8.39
N SER A 11 -1.07 5.60 8.57
CA SER A 11 -1.36 4.19 8.90
C SER A 11 -2.05 4.03 10.25
N ALA A 12 -1.64 4.78 11.28
CA ALA A 12 -2.28 4.74 12.59
C ALA A 12 -3.76 5.16 12.51
N LEU A 13 -4.05 6.29 11.84
CA LEU A 13 -5.42 6.73 11.61
C LEU A 13 -6.23 5.70 10.81
N GLY A 14 -5.62 5.09 9.78
CA GLY A 14 -6.27 4.04 8.99
C GLY A 14 -6.66 2.83 9.84
N LEU A 15 -5.80 2.40 10.76
CA LEU A 15 -6.07 1.29 11.69
C LEU A 15 -7.16 1.63 12.72
N GLU A 16 -7.23 2.88 13.16
CA GLU A 16 -8.29 3.35 14.07
C GLU A 16 -9.66 3.39 13.36
N LEU A 17 -9.70 3.81 12.10
CA LEU A 17 -10.94 4.00 11.34
C LEU A 17 -11.47 2.72 10.68
N ALA A 18 -10.61 1.73 10.42
CA ALA A 18 -10.96 0.46 9.80
C ALA A 18 -10.65 -0.70 10.75
N PRO A 19 -11.52 -0.99 11.74
CA PRO A 19 -11.30 -2.09 12.68
C PRO A 19 -11.29 -3.46 12.00
N ASP A 20 -12.01 -3.60 10.88
CA ASP A 20 -12.07 -4.81 10.06
C ASP A 20 -11.13 -4.72 8.84
N LEU A 21 -10.04 -3.96 8.96
CA LEU A 21 -9.06 -3.78 7.89
C LEU A 21 -8.61 -5.13 7.34
N ALA A 22 -8.94 -5.39 6.08
CA ALA A 22 -8.60 -6.63 5.40
C ALA A 22 -8.15 -6.34 3.98
N PHE A 23 -7.18 -7.13 3.52
CA PHE A 23 -6.63 -7.04 2.17
C PHE A 23 -6.74 -8.42 1.53
N THR A 24 -7.36 -8.47 0.36
CA THR A 24 -7.40 -9.67 -0.47
C THR A 24 -6.49 -9.45 -1.67
N GLU A 25 -5.39 -10.21 -1.74
CA GLU A 25 -4.51 -10.19 -2.90
C GLU A 25 -5.27 -10.61 -4.17
N GLU A 26 -5.08 -9.89 -5.26
CA GLU A 26 -5.65 -10.22 -6.57
C GLU A 26 -4.57 -10.56 -7.60
N ALA A 27 -3.41 -9.87 -7.55
CA ALA A 27 -2.26 -10.19 -8.39
C ALA A 27 -0.96 -9.60 -7.82
N LEU A 28 0.15 -10.32 -8.02
CA LEU A 28 1.50 -9.88 -7.67
C LEU A 28 2.41 -9.99 -8.91
N SER A 29 3.15 -8.91 -9.19
CA SER A 29 4.26 -8.91 -10.15
C SER A 29 5.53 -8.44 -9.44
N SER A 30 6.60 -9.23 -9.47
CA SER A 30 7.83 -8.94 -8.76
C SER A 30 9.05 -8.94 -9.69
N ALA A 31 10.05 -8.15 -9.32
CA ALA A 31 11.37 -8.09 -9.94
C ALA A 31 12.41 -7.81 -8.83
N PRO A 32 13.71 -8.03 -9.07
CA PRO A 32 14.74 -7.78 -8.05
C PRO A 32 14.72 -6.37 -7.44
N GLY A 33 14.27 -5.36 -8.20
CA GLY A 33 14.19 -3.97 -7.76
C GLY A 33 12.88 -3.55 -7.10
N GLY A 34 11.87 -4.44 -7.01
CA GLY A 34 10.56 -4.03 -6.53
C GLY A 34 9.40 -4.95 -6.90
N TYR A 35 8.20 -4.50 -6.57
CA TYR A 35 6.98 -5.24 -6.89
C TYR A 35 5.80 -4.29 -7.12
N ALA A 36 4.82 -4.81 -7.84
CA ALA A 36 3.48 -4.24 -7.95
C ALA A 36 2.48 -5.25 -7.39
N LEU A 37 1.68 -4.81 -6.42
CA LEU A 37 0.66 -5.61 -5.75
C LEU A 37 -0.71 -4.99 -6.03
N LEU A 38 -1.58 -5.75 -6.69
CA LEU A 38 -3.00 -5.43 -6.82
C LEU A 38 -3.76 -6.18 -5.73
N TYR A 39 -4.54 -5.44 -4.94
CA TYR A 39 -5.37 -6.01 -3.89
C TYR A 39 -6.71 -5.29 -3.79
N ARG A 40 -7.66 -5.97 -3.15
CA ARG A 40 -8.95 -5.42 -2.76
C ARG A 40 -9.01 -5.22 -1.26
N ARG A 41 -9.47 -4.04 -0.84
CA ARG A 41 -9.73 -3.72 0.57
C ARG A 41 -11.11 -4.22 1.02
N GLU A 42 -11.33 -4.26 2.32
CA GLU A 42 -12.61 -4.61 2.95
C GLU A 42 -13.78 -3.74 2.46
N ASN A 43 -13.51 -2.49 2.11
CA ASN A 43 -14.50 -1.55 1.57
C ASN A 43 -14.76 -1.70 0.06
N GLY A 44 -14.20 -2.75 -0.57
CA GLY A 44 -14.36 -3.05 -1.98
C GLY A 44 -13.45 -2.26 -2.93
N ASN A 45 -12.70 -1.27 -2.45
CA ASN A 45 -11.78 -0.49 -3.28
C ASN A 45 -10.61 -1.36 -3.76
N ARG A 46 -10.28 -1.28 -5.05
CA ARG A 46 -9.06 -1.91 -5.60
C ARG A 46 -7.92 -0.93 -5.53
N VAL A 47 -6.77 -1.42 -5.10
CA VAL A 47 -5.56 -0.63 -4.91
C VAL A 47 -4.39 -1.34 -5.56
N LEU A 48 -3.59 -0.57 -6.31
CA LEU A 48 -2.31 -0.99 -6.85
C LEU A 48 -1.20 -0.29 -6.08
N ASP A 49 -0.45 -1.05 -5.30
CA ASP A 49 0.78 -0.57 -4.65
C ASP A 49 1.99 -0.92 -5.52
N VAL A 50 2.76 0.11 -5.88
CA VAL A 50 4.04 -0.03 -6.60
C VAL A 50 5.16 0.34 -5.64
N VAL A 51 6.05 -0.62 -5.38
CA VAL A 51 7.13 -0.52 -4.40
C VAL A 51 8.47 -0.72 -5.09
N GLU A 52 9.35 0.27 -4.95
CA GLU A 52 10.76 0.22 -5.35
C GLU A 52 11.63 -0.04 -4.11
N LEU A 53 12.53 -1.01 -4.19
CA LEU A 53 13.41 -1.44 -3.09
C LEU A 53 14.82 -0.82 -3.24
N ASP A 54 15.47 -0.55 -2.10
CA ASP A 54 16.90 -0.22 -2.05
C ASP A 54 17.78 -1.48 -2.13
N SER A 55 19.10 -1.29 -2.16
CA SER A 55 20.09 -2.38 -2.20
C SER A 55 20.06 -3.31 -0.97
N ALA A 56 19.40 -2.90 0.12
CA ALA A 56 19.18 -3.70 1.31
C ALA A 56 17.79 -4.38 1.31
N GLY A 57 17.05 -4.31 0.20
CA GLY A 57 15.72 -4.91 0.06
C GLY A 57 14.62 -4.15 0.80
N ARG A 58 14.83 -2.89 1.18
CA ARG A 58 13.84 -2.08 1.93
C ARG A 58 13.10 -1.16 0.97
N ALA A 59 11.81 -0.92 1.23
CA ALA A 59 11.03 0.04 0.46
C ALA A 59 11.66 1.44 0.50
N ALA A 60 12.16 1.89 -0.66
CA ALA A 60 12.77 3.20 -0.86
C ALA A 60 11.74 4.21 -1.39
N ARG A 61 10.79 3.72 -2.21
CA ARG A 61 9.71 4.52 -2.79
C ARG A 61 8.47 3.68 -2.97
N VAL A 62 7.34 4.23 -2.56
CA VAL A 62 6.04 3.56 -2.59
C VAL A 62 5.03 4.50 -3.23
N ARG A 63 4.22 3.98 -4.14
CA ARG A 63 3.09 4.69 -4.75
C ARG A 63 1.87 3.79 -4.69
N ALA A 64 0.80 4.30 -4.09
CA ALA A 64 -0.51 3.67 -4.09
C ALA A 64 -1.39 4.35 -5.15
N TYR A 65 -2.04 3.55 -5.98
CA TYR A 65 -3.07 4.00 -6.91
C TYR A 65 -4.39 3.38 -6.49
N TYR A 66 -5.40 4.19 -6.27
CA TYR A 66 -6.71 3.74 -5.84
C TYR A 66 -7.69 3.86 -7.00
N GLU A 67 -8.46 2.81 -7.26
CA GLU A 67 -9.51 2.84 -8.28
C GLU A 67 -10.60 3.86 -7.94
N GLN A 68 -10.90 4.00 -6.65
CA GLN A 68 -11.84 4.99 -6.12
C GLN A 68 -11.16 5.87 -5.07
N ALA A 69 -11.69 7.08 -4.86
CA ALA A 69 -11.21 7.96 -3.81
C ALA A 69 -11.22 7.24 -2.46
N GLN A 70 -10.05 7.16 -1.82
CA GLN A 70 -9.93 6.59 -0.48
C GLN A 70 -10.59 7.55 0.50
N ARG A 71 -11.72 7.12 1.06
CA ARG A 71 -12.45 7.80 2.13
C ARG A 71 -12.06 7.22 3.48
#